data_AF-A0A7V5DC52-F1
#
_entry.id   AF-A0A7V5DC52-F1
#
_cell.length_a   1.000
_cell.length_b   1.000
_cell.length_c   1.000
_cell.angle_alpha   90.00
_cell.angle_beta   90.00
_cell.angle_gamma   90.00
#
_symmetry.space_group_name_H-M   'P 1'
#
loop_
_entity.id
_entity.type
_entity.pdbx_description
1 polymer ?
#
loop_
_entity_poly.entity_id
_entity_poly.type
_entity_poly.pdbx_seq_one_letter_code
_entity_poly.pdbx_strand_id
1 'polypeptide(L)'
;TFTKPLRLTFTKPLRFRKRVSNQTPQTPQTKFIIHRSSLITLFFIFQILFPWRYLLYPGNVFWTEEGYRFSWRVMLMEKAGTATFFVKDSQTGREGEVVNSEFLNPHQEKQMAMQPDMILQFAHFLKKNYEQRGVSNPAVRAEVYVTLNARPSKLLIDPQVDLTKIEDGWRHKTWIINENDNRVSKYNER
;
A
#
# COMPACT_ATOMS: atom_id res chain seq x y z
N THR A 1 50.07 11.15 -93.18
CA THR A 1 50.94 9.96 -93.25
C THR A 1 50.86 9.21 -91.93
N PHE A 2 50.85 7.89 -91.99
CA PHE A 2 50.90 6.91 -90.89
C PHE A 2 49.61 6.55 -90.11
N THR A 3 48.86 5.67 -90.79
CA THR A 3 48.02 4.58 -90.29
C THR A 3 48.60 3.84 -89.07
N LYS A 4 47.78 3.65 -88.03
CA LYS A 4 48.07 2.76 -86.90
C LYS A 4 47.88 1.28 -87.31
N PRO A 5 48.72 0.34 -86.84
CA PRO A 5 48.56 -1.08 -87.15
C PRO A 5 47.58 -1.78 -86.20
N LEU A 6 46.79 -2.68 -86.80
CA LEU A 6 45.87 -3.63 -86.19
C LEU A 6 46.67 -4.65 -85.34
N ARG A 7 46.30 -4.84 -84.06
CA ARG A 7 46.75 -6.00 -83.27
C ARG A 7 45.56 -6.90 -82.94
N LEU A 8 45.73 -8.17 -83.31
CA LEU A 8 44.81 -9.29 -83.17
C LEU A 8 44.28 -9.45 -81.75
N THR A 9 42.96 -9.54 -81.63
CA THR A 9 42.21 -9.79 -80.40
C THR A 9 42.27 -11.26 -80.01
N PHE A 10 42.89 -11.57 -78.88
CA PHE A 10 42.81 -12.87 -78.22
C PHE A 10 41.57 -12.86 -77.31
N THR A 11 40.50 -13.52 -77.71
CA THR A 11 39.26 -13.64 -76.92
C THR A 11 39.49 -14.53 -75.69
N LYS A 12 39.46 -13.93 -74.49
CA LYS A 12 39.42 -14.67 -73.22
C LYS A 12 38.02 -15.28 -73.03
N PRO A 13 37.89 -16.54 -72.57
CA PRO A 13 36.60 -17.15 -72.34
C PRO A 13 35.92 -16.53 -71.10
N LEU A 14 34.62 -16.24 -71.21
CA LEU A 14 33.78 -15.79 -70.10
C LEU A 14 33.68 -16.90 -69.04
N ARG A 15 34.38 -16.73 -67.92
CA ARG A 15 34.13 -17.50 -66.69
C ARG A 15 32.93 -16.91 -65.95
N PHE A 16 31.78 -17.56 -66.05
CA PHE A 16 30.62 -17.25 -65.21
C PHE A 16 30.93 -17.64 -63.74
N ARG A 17 31.30 -16.66 -62.93
CA ARG A 17 31.42 -16.82 -61.47
C ARG A 17 30.01 -16.72 -60.88
N LYS A 18 29.40 -17.86 -60.52
CA LYS A 18 28.18 -17.87 -59.69
C LYS A 18 28.49 -17.13 -58.39
N ARG A 19 27.88 -15.96 -58.19
CA ARG A 19 27.92 -15.23 -56.92
C ARG A 19 27.02 -15.99 -55.94
N VAL A 20 27.61 -16.82 -55.10
CA VAL A 20 26.91 -17.40 -53.95
C VAL A 20 26.53 -16.22 -53.05
N SER A 21 25.25 -15.91 -53.01
CA SER A 21 24.69 -14.93 -52.09
C SER A 21 24.68 -15.57 -50.72
N ASN A 22 25.54 -15.11 -49.81
CA ASN A 22 25.42 -15.44 -48.39
C ASN A 22 24.19 -14.70 -47.83
N GLN A 23 22.99 -15.25 -48.06
CA GLN A 23 21.81 -14.87 -47.30
C GLN A 23 21.87 -15.64 -45.99
N THR A 24 22.34 -14.99 -44.93
CA THR A 24 22.12 -15.49 -43.57
C THR A 24 20.61 -15.60 -43.34
N PRO A 25 20.08 -16.72 -42.86
CA PRO A 25 18.66 -16.83 -42.55
C PRO A 25 18.31 -15.81 -41.48
N GLN A 26 17.52 -14.80 -41.84
CA GLN A 26 16.95 -13.87 -40.87
C GLN A 26 15.83 -14.61 -40.15
N THR A 27 16.11 -15.07 -38.93
CA THR A 27 15.07 -15.50 -38.01
C THR A 27 14.11 -14.33 -37.81
N PRO A 28 12.78 -14.52 -37.99
CA PRO A 28 11.81 -13.49 -37.67
C PRO A 28 11.85 -13.27 -36.17
N GLN A 29 12.61 -12.26 -35.73
CA GLN A 29 12.54 -11.79 -34.37
C GLN A 29 11.20 -11.09 -34.23
N THR A 30 10.20 -11.80 -33.68
CA THR A 30 8.94 -11.20 -33.26
C THR A 30 9.27 -10.21 -32.14
N LYS A 31 9.57 -8.98 -32.51
CA LYS A 31 9.83 -7.92 -31.55
C LYS A 31 8.49 -7.61 -30.89
N PHE A 32 8.30 -8.04 -29.65
CA PHE A 32 7.31 -7.42 -28.76
C PHE A 32 7.76 -5.98 -28.51
N ILE A 33 7.46 -5.07 -29.46
CA ILE A 33 7.73 -3.64 -29.34
C ILE A 33 6.62 -3.06 -28.49
N ILE A 34 6.68 -3.28 -27.18
CA ILE A 34 6.01 -2.34 -26.26
C ILE A 34 6.69 -1.00 -26.54
N HIS A 35 5.99 -0.09 -27.20
CA HIS A 35 6.51 1.25 -27.46
C HIS A 35 6.86 1.86 -26.10
N ARG A 36 8.12 2.24 -25.91
CA ARG A 36 8.61 2.87 -24.66
C ARG A 36 7.68 4.01 -24.20
N SER A 37 7.08 4.72 -25.16
CA SER A 37 6.07 5.75 -24.95
C SER A 37 4.82 5.25 -24.20
N SER A 38 4.31 4.05 -24.49
CA SER A 38 3.14 3.48 -23.82
C SER A 38 3.39 3.21 -22.33
N LEU A 39 4.60 2.74 -21.97
CA LEU A 39 4.98 2.55 -20.57
C LEU A 39 5.06 3.88 -19.82
N ILE A 40 5.62 4.92 -20.47
CA ILE A 40 5.72 6.27 -19.90
C ILE A 40 4.31 6.87 -19.69
N THR A 41 3.42 6.75 -20.69
CA THR A 41 2.04 7.21 -20.56
C THR A 41 1.31 6.50 -19.43
N LEU A 42 1.42 5.17 -19.33
CA LEU A 42 0.82 4.40 -18.25
C LEU A 42 1.36 4.81 -16.88
N PHE A 43 2.67 5.07 -16.79
CA PHE A 43 3.30 5.54 -15.56
C PHE A 43 2.71 6.88 -15.10
N PHE A 44 2.58 7.87 -15.98
CA PHE A 44 1.99 9.16 -15.62
C PHE A 44 0.51 9.05 -15.24
N ILE A 45 -0.26 8.21 -15.94
CA ILE A 45 -1.66 7.92 -15.58
C ILE A 45 -1.72 7.33 -14.17
N PHE A 46 -0.87 6.34 -13.85
CA PHE A 46 -0.78 5.76 -12.51
C PHE A 46 -0.41 6.82 -11.45
N GLN A 47 0.59 7.66 -11.71
CA GLN A 47 1.02 8.71 -10.79
C GLN A 47 -0.08 9.74 -10.48
N ILE A 48 -1.01 10.00 -11.41
CA ILE A 48 -2.13 10.92 -11.21
C ILE A 48 -3.32 10.22 -10.52
N LEU A 49 -3.66 9.01 -10.95
CA LEU A 49 -4.83 8.30 -10.42
C LEU A 49 -4.60 7.70 -9.04
N PHE A 50 -3.39 7.23 -8.75
CA PHE A 50 -3.09 6.54 -7.49
C PHE A 50 -3.29 7.44 -6.26
N PRO A 51 -2.88 8.73 -6.25
CA PRO A 51 -3.21 9.66 -5.16
C PRO A 51 -4.70 9.94 -4.98
N TRP A 52 -5.53 9.78 -6.02
CA TRP A 52 -6.98 9.97 -6.00
C TRP A 52 -7.78 8.72 -5.57
N ARG A 53 -7.12 7.59 -5.32
CA ARG A 53 -7.77 6.33 -4.88
C ARG A 53 -8.63 6.49 -3.63
N TYR A 54 -8.42 7.54 -2.83
CA TYR A 54 -9.22 7.82 -1.64
C TYR A 54 -10.71 8.02 -1.94
N LEU A 55 -11.05 8.43 -3.16
CA LEU A 55 -12.44 8.61 -3.61
C LEU A 55 -13.24 7.30 -3.64
N LEU A 56 -12.55 6.15 -3.61
CA LEU A 56 -13.17 4.83 -3.58
C LEU A 56 -13.63 4.41 -2.17
N TYR A 57 -13.24 5.16 -1.14
CA TYR A 57 -13.56 4.85 0.26
C TYR A 57 -14.64 5.81 0.78
N PRO A 58 -15.64 5.31 1.52
CA PRO A 58 -16.64 6.16 2.13
C PRO A 58 -16.09 6.89 3.36
N GLY A 59 -16.67 8.05 3.66
CA GLY A 59 -16.40 8.80 4.89
C GLY A 59 -15.26 9.82 4.79
N ASN A 60 -14.75 10.25 5.95
CA ASN A 60 -13.67 11.22 6.03
C ASN A 60 -12.30 10.50 5.99
N VAL A 61 -11.55 10.73 4.91
CA VAL A 61 -10.20 10.17 4.69
C VAL A 61 -9.22 10.51 5.80
N PHE A 62 -9.33 11.70 6.41
CA PHE A 62 -8.46 12.11 7.52
C PHE A 62 -8.82 11.37 8.83
N TRP A 63 -10.02 10.81 8.91
CA TRP A 63 -10.48 10.04 10.06
C TRP A 63 -10.09 8.57 9.93
N THR A 64 -10.50 7.93 8.83
CA THR A 64 -10.29 6.49 8.58
C THR A 64 -8.89 6.15 8.06
N GLU A 65 -8.19 7.15 7.52
CA GLU A 65 -6.88 7.04 6.85
C GLU A 65 -6.84 6.07 5.65
N GLU A 66 -8.02 5.70 5.15
CA GLU A 66 -8.16 4.92 3.93
C GLU A 66 -7.93 5.82 2.72
N GLY A 67 -7.08 5.41 1.78
CA GLY A 67 -6.73 6.34 0.71
C GLY A 67 -5.65 7.36 1.06
N TYR A 68 -5.31 7.51 2.36
CA TYR A 68 -4.51 8.63 2.83
C TYR A 68 -3.03 8.52 2.46
N ARG A 69 -2.42 7.34 2.64
CA ARG A 69 -1.02 7.08 2.23
C ARG A 69 -0.84 7.38 0.74
N PHE A 70 0.16 8.20 0.41
CA PHE A 70 0.46 8.67 -0.94
C PHE A 70 -0.59 9.60 -1.57
N SER A 71 -1.55 10.10 -0.79
CA SER A 71 -2.43 11.18 -1.23
C SER A 71 -1.69 12.51 -1.25
N TRP A 72 -2.08 13.43 -2.11
CA TRP A 72 -1.56 14.81 -2.09
C TRP A 72 -2.03 15.62 -0.87
N ARG A 73 -2.99 15.10 -0.10
CA ARG A 73 -3.65 15.80 1.02
C ARG A 73 -3.00 15.53 2.38
N VAL A 74 -1.84 14.88 2.41
CA VAL A 74 -1.17 14.44 3.65
C VAL A 74 -0.75 15.59 4.57
N MET A 75 -0.65 16.82 4.05
CA MET A 75 -0.26 17.99 4.85
C MET A 75 -1.45 18.80 5.39
N LEU A 76 -2.69 18.36 5.18
CA LEU A 76 -3.89 19.15 5.50
C LEU A 76 -4.53 18.80 6.86
N MET A 77 -3.91 17.95 7.66
CA MET A 77 -4.48 17.49 8.93
C MET A 77 -3.49 17.46 10.07
N GLU A 78 -4.00 17.79 11.25
CA GLU A 78 -3.41 17.52 12.55
C GLU A 78 -4.33 16.53 13.28
N LYS A 79 -3.75 15.42 13.75
CA LYS A 79 -4.46 14.39 14.49
C LYS A 79 -3.72 14.13 15.79
N ALA A 80 -4.46 14.03 16.88
CA ALA A 80 -3.92 13.59 18.16
C ALA A 80 -4.90 12.62 18.80
N GLY A 81 -4.37 11.66 19.55
CA GLY A 81 -5.20 10.64 20.17
C GLY A 81 -4.58 10.02 21.39
N THR A 82 -5.44 9.32 22.13
CA THR A 82 -5.10 8.51 23.30
C THR A 82 -5.74 7.14 23.09
N ALA A 83 -4.97 6.09 23.33
CA ALA A 83 -5.40 4.72 23.11
C ALA A 83 -5.18 3.89 24.38
N THR A 84 -6.25 3.25 24.86
CA THR A 84 -6.20 2.30 25.97
C THR A 84 -6.54 0.92 25.44
N PHE A 85 -5.67 -0.06 25.70
CA PHE A 85 -5.86 -1.44 25.23
C PHE A 85 -6.31 -2.33 26.38
N PHE A 86 -7.18 -3.28 26.06
CA PHE A 86 -7.66 -4.28 26.99
C PHE A 86 -7.45 -5.67 26.41
N VAL A 87 -6.92 -6.57 27.23
CA VAL A 87 -6.67 -7.96 26.87
C VAL A 87 -7.58 -8.83 27.70
N LYS A 88 -8.40 -9.64 27.01
CA LYS A 88 -9.32 -10.58 27.63
C LYS A 88 -8.87 -12.01 27.39
N ASP A 89 -8.72 -12.77 28.47
CA ASP A 89 -8.46 -14.20 28.41
C ASP A 89 -9.76 -14.95 28.05
N SER A 90 -9.71 -15.76 26.99
CA SER A 90 -10.88 -16.53 26.54
C SER A 90 -11.26 -17.65 27.51
N GLN A 91 -10.32 -18.18 28.31
CA GLN A 91 -10.61 -19.26 29.25
C GLN A 91 -11.18 -18.74 30.57
N THR A 92 -10.54 -17.73 31.16
CA THR A 92 -10.97 -17.19 32.46
C THR A 92 -12.02 -16.09 32.35
N GLY A 93 -12.19 -15.51 31.15
CA GLY A 93 -13.06 -14.37 30.90
C GLY A 93 -12.59 -13.06 31.52
N ARG A 94 -11.43 -13.06 32.22
CA ARG A 94 -10.85 -11.90 32.87
C ARG A 94 -10.28 -10.95 31.82
N GLU A 95 -10.53 -9.67 32.02
CA GLU A 95 -10.00 -8.60 31.19
C GLU A 95 -9.08 -7.71 32.03
N GLY A 96 -7.94 -7.35 31.47
CA GLY A 96 -6.97 -6.45 32.07
C GLY A 96 -6.63 -5.32 31.12
N GLU A 97 -6.46 -4.12 31.67
CA GLU A 97 -5.91 -2.97 30.97
C GLU A 97 -4.41 -3.15 30.74
N VAL A 98 -3.94 -2.74 29.56
CA VAL A 98 -2.54 -2.82 29.17
C VAL A 98 -1.88 -1.46 29.38
N VAL A 99 -0.76 -1.47 30.11
CA VAL A 99 0.10 -0.31 30.24
C VAL A 99 0.98 -0.21 28.98
N ASN A 100 0.55 0.61 28.01
CA ASN A 100 1.22 0.74 26.71
C ASN A 100 2.72 1.07 26.82
N SER A 101 3.10 1.89 27.81
CA SER A 101 4.48 2.34 28.04
C SER A 101 5.44 1.21 28.44
N GLU A 102 4.94 0.03 28.81
CA GLU A 102 5.76 -1.17 29.00
C GLU A 102 6.26 -1.77 27.68
N PHE A 103 5.58 -1.47 26.57
CA PHE A 103 5.85 -2.04 25.24
C PHE A 103 6.36 -1.02 24.24
N LEU A 104 5.88 0.22 24.35
CA LEU A 104 6.12 1.30 23.40
C LEU A 104 6.85 2.44 24.10
N ASN A 105 7.78 3.06 23.38
CA ASN A 105 8.31 4.35 23.84
C ASN A 105 7.27 5.47 23.61
N PRO A 106 7.43 6.64 24.26
CA PRO A 106 6.45 7.73 24.17
C PRO A 106 6.16 8.21 22.74
N HIS A 107 7.15 8.15 21.84
CA HIS A 107 6.96 8.53 20.45
C HIS A 107 6.13 7.50 19.68
N GLN A 108 6.41 6.21 19.87
CA GLN A 108 5.66 5.11 19.27
C GLN A 108 4.22 5.08 19.76
N GLU A 109 3.99 5.27 21.06
CA GLU A 109 2.65 5.32 21.65
C GLU A 109 1.84 6.49 21.05
N LYS A 110 2.45 7.67 20.96
CA LYS A 110 1.81 8.84 20.36
C LYS A 110 1.44 8.62 18.89
N GLN A 111 2.33 8.03 18.09
CA GLN A 111 2.04 7.71 16.69
C GLN A 111 0.95 6.64 16.57
N MET A 112 1.05 5.58 17.38
CA MET A 112 0.10 4.49 17.39
C MET A 112 -1.31 4.99 17.71
N ALA A 113 -1.47 5.82 18.73
CA ALA A 113 -2.79 6.31 19.14
C ALA A 113 -3.53 7.15 18.08
N MET A 114 -2.82 7.64 17.05
CA MET A 114 -3.41 8.42 15.96
C MET A 114 -3.81 7.55 14.77
N GLN A 115 -3.05 6.47 14.51
CA GLN A 115 -3.10 5.74 13.25
C GLN A 115 -3.82 4.38 13.41
N PRO A 116 -4.92 4.13 12.68
CA PRO A 116 -5.68 2.88 12.81
C PRO A 116 -4.86 1.62 12.47
N ASP A 117 -3.96 1.69 11.48
CA ASP A 117 -3.09 0.58 11.11
C ASP A 117 -2.12 0.20 12.25
N MET A 118 -1.50 1.18 12.90
CA MET A 118 -0.63 0.96 14.04
C MET A 118 -1.39 0.39 15.24
N ILE A 119 -2.63 0.84 15.49
CA ILE A 119 -3.48 0.27 16.54
C ILE A 119 -3.75 -1.21 16.30
N LEU A 120 -4.09 -1.57 15.06
CA LEU A 120 -4.34 -2.96 14.68
C LEU A 120 -3.08 -3.82 14.81
N GLN A 121 -1.94 -3.31 14.34
CA GLN A 121 -0.64 -3.99 14.47
C GLN A 121 -0.26 -4.18 15.95
N PHE A 122 -0.48 -3.17 16.79
CA PHE A 122 -0.20 -3.28 18.21
C PHE A 122 -1.13 -4.29 18.90
N ALA A 123 -2.41 -4.35 18.54
CA ALA A 123 -3.33 -5.37 19.05
C ALA A 123 -2.87 -6.80 18.72
N HIS A 124 -2.36 -7.03 17.50
CA HIS A 124 -1.80 -8.33 17.10
C HIS A 124 -0.50 -8.65 17.84
N PHE A 125 0.34 -7.63 18.06
CA PHE A 125 1.54 -7.77 18.89
C PHE A 125 1.19 -8.17 20.33
N LEU A 126 0.21 -7.49 20.95
CA LEU A 126 -0.27 -7.81 22.30
C LEU A 126 -0.78 -9.24 22.36
N LYS A 127 -1.60 -9.66 21.39
CA LYS A 127 -2.08 -11.05 21.30
C LYS A 127 -0.92 -12.04 21.42
N LYS A 128 0.08 -11.90 20.54
CA LYS A 128 1.25 -12.80 20.51
C LYS A 128 2.05 -12.77 21.81
N ASN A 129 2.26 -11.59 22.39
CA ASN A 129 3.01 -11.46 23.64
C ASN A 129 2.27 -12.09 24.83
N TYR A 130 0.95 -11.91 24.94
CA TYR A 130 0.18 -12.52 26.03
C TYR A 130 -0.02 -14.03 25.85
N GLU A 131 -0.12 -14.54 24.62
CA GLU A 131 -0.07 -15.99 24.33
C GLU A 131 1.24 -16.61 24.84
N GLN A 132 2.37 -15.94 24.60
CA GLN A 132 3.67 -16.40 25.09
C GLN A 132 3.79 -16.36 26.62
N ARG A 133 3.01 -15.51 27.29
CA ARG A 133 2.92 -15.42 28.76
C ARG A 133 1.90 -16.39 29.37
N GLY A 134 1.27 -17.25 28.55
CA GLY A 134 0.35 -18.29 29.01
C GLY A 134 -1.13 -17.90 29.01
N VAL A 135 -1.49 -16.73 28.46
CA VAL A 135 -2.90 -16.36 28.26
C VAL A 135 -3.46 -17.14 27.08
N SER A 136 -4.60 -17.80 27.29
CA SER A 136 -5.18 -18.68 26.29
C SER A 136 -6.10 -17.92 25.33
N ASN A 137 -5.70 -17.85 24.05
CA ASN A 137 -6.42 -17.15 22.99
C ASN A 137 -6.89 -15.74 23.42
N PRO A 138 -5.96 -14.81 23.70
CA PRO A 138 -6.30 -13.47 24.13
C PRO A 138 -7.06 -12.73 23.02
N ALA A 139 -8.21 -12.17 23.40
CA ALA A 139 -8.94 -11.19 22.59
C ALA A 139 -8.49 -9.79 23.00
N VAL A 140 -8.27 -8.91 22.02
CA VAL A 140 -7.75 -7.55 22.28
C VAL A 140 -8.73 -6.55 21.72
N ARG A 141 -9.21 -5.66 22.57
CA ARG A 141 -10.03 -4.50 22.19
C ARG A 141 -9.29 -3.22 22.57
N ALA A 142 -9.65 -2.11 21.94
CA ALA A 142 -9.05 -0.81 22.23
C ALA A 142 -10.13 0.26 22.34
N GLU A 143 -9.94 1.16 23.30
CA GLU A 143 -10.68 2.41 23.42
C GLU A 143 -9.76 3.53 22.97
N VAL A 144 -10.07 4.09 21.80
CA VAL A 144 -9.20 5.09 21.17
C VAL A 144 -9.98 6.35 20.89
N TYR A 145 -9.56 7.43 21.54
CA TYR A 145 -10.13 8.75 21.35
C TYR A 145 -9.19 9.59 20.50
N VAL A 146 -9.74 10.23 19.48
CA VAL A 146 -8.98 11.07 18.54
C VAL A 146 -9.64 12.43 18.40
N THR A 147 -8.80 13.47 18.42
CA THR A 147 -9.13 14.81 17.92
C THR A 147 -8.53 15.00 16.52
N LEU A 148 -9.31 15.65 15.65
CA LEU A 148 -8.92 16.00 14.30
C LEU A 148 -9.06 17.52 14.14
N ASN A 149 -7.97 18.21 13.82
CA ASN A 149 -7.94 19.66 13.59
C ASN A 149 -8.62 20.47 14.71
N ALA A 150 -8.22 20.20 15.97
CA ALA A 150 -8.73 20.86 17.18
C ALA A 150 -10.25 20.71 17.45
N ARG A 151 -10.92 19.74 16.81
CA ARG A 151 -12.31 19.39 17.14
C ARG A 151 -12.39 18.57 18.44
N PRO A 152 -13.56 18.52 19.10
CA PRO A 152 -13.76 17.62 20.25
C PRO A 152 -13.36 16.18 19.93
N SER A 153 -12.74 15.50 20.89
CA SER A 153 -12.33 14.12 20.71
C SER A 153 -13.54 13.21 20.50
N LYS A 154 -13.39 12.24 19.61
CA LYS A 154 -14.40 11.21 19.34
C LYS A 154 -13.74 9.84 19.32
N LEU A 155 -14.55 8.82 19.59
CA LEU A 155 -14.11 7.44 19.54
C LEU A 155 -13.81 7.03 18.10
N LEU A 156 -12.60 6.54 17.85
CA LEU A 156 -12.11 6.13 16.54
C LEU A 156 -12.50 4.68 16.21
N ILE A 157 -12.45 3.80 17.21
CA ILE A 157 -12.60 2.35 17.06
C ILE A 157 -13.78 1.87 17.89
N ASP A 158 -14.56 0.92 17.36
CA ASP A 158 -15.61 0.26 18.15
C ASP A 158 -14.97 -0.50 19.33
N PRO A 159 -15.25 -0.10 20.58
CA PRO A 159 -14.59 -0.65 21.76
C PRO A 159 -15.05 -2.07 22.05
N GLN A 160 -16.10 -2.58 21.39
CA GLN A 160 -16.59 -3.94 21.54
C GLN A 160 -15.98 -4.92 20.53
N VAL A 161 -15.24 -4.40 19.54
CA VAL A 161 -14.64 -5.23 18.49
C VAL A 161 -13.31 -5.82 18.95
N ASP A 162 -13.16 -7.12 18.69
CA ASP A 162 -11.90 -7.83 18.89
C ASP A 162 -10.97 -7.59 17.68
N LEU A 163 -9.97 -6.73 17.89
CA LEU A 163 -8.98 -6.33 16.89
C LEU A 163 -8.10 -7.51 16.44
N THR A 164 -8.00 -8.56 17.26
CA THR A 164 -7.16 -9.73 16.91
C THR A 164 -7.72 -10.59 15.78
N LYS A 165 -9.00 -10.41 15.45
CA LYS A 165 -9.70 -11.11 14.37
C LYS A 165 -9.71 -10.34 13.05
N ILE A 166 -9.25 -9.10 13.08
CA ILE A 166 -9.23 -8.22 11.92
C ILE A 166 -7.88 -8.33 11.22
N GLU A 167 -7.91 -8.50 9.90
CA GLU A 167 -6.72 -8.46 9.06
C GLU A 167 -6.53 -7.07 8.44
N ASP A 168 -5.28 -6.62 8.34
CA ASP A 168 -4.96 -5.37 7.66
C ASP A 168 -5.06 -5.54 6.13
N GLY A 169 -5.53 -4.50 5.45
CA GLY A 169 -5.74 -4.55 4.02
C GLY A 169 -6.25 -3.25 3.42
N TRP A 170 -6.43 -3.28 2.10
CA TRP A 170 -6.85 -2.13 1.30
C TRP A 170 -8.38 -2.02 1.20
N ARG A 171 -9.12 -2.90 1.87
CA ARG A 171 -10.58 -2.88 1.90
C ARG A 171 -11.06 -1.85 2.90
N HIS A 172 -12.32 -1.45 2.75
CA HIS A 172 -12.95 -0.57 3.72
C HIS A 172 -13.00 -1.21 5.12
N LYS A 173 -12.58 -0.46 6.13
CA LYS A 173 -12.39 -0.82 7.53
C LYS A 173 -13.68 -0.55 8.30
N THR A 174 -14.50 -1.59 8.42
CA THR A 174 -15.82 -1.52 9.08
C THR A 174 -15.76 -1.34 10.59
N TRP A 175 -14.59 -1.57 11.20
CA TRP A 175 -14.35 -1.45 12.64
C TRP A 175 -13.97 -0.04 13.08
N ILE A 176 -13.68 0.86 12.12
CA ILE A 176 -13.47 2.28 12.38
C ILE A 176 -14.84 2.95 12.40
N ILE A 177 -15.14 3.66 13.48
CA ILE A 177 -16.40 4.39 13.61
C ILE A 177 -16.34 5.62 12.70
N ASN A 178 -17.43 5.94 12.01
CA ASN A 178 -17.51 7.17 11.23
C ASN A 178 -17.50 8.41 12.14
N GLU A 179 -16.75 9.45 11.79
CA GLU A 179 -16.65 10.71 12.56
C GLU A 179 -18.02 11.32 12.90
N ASN A 180 -19.00 11.17 11.98
CA ASN A 180 -20.34 11.75 12.12
C ASN A 180 -21.37 10.75 12.69
N ASP A 181 -20.95 9.60 13.23
CA ASP A 181 -21.90 8.66 13.84
C ASP A 181 -22.35 9.17 15.21
N ASN A 182 -23.62 9.59 15.28
CA ASN A 182 -24.23 10.09 16.51
C ASN A 182 -24.46 9.00 17.57
N ARG A 183 -24.24 7.71 17.26
CA ARG A 183 -24.36 6.62 18.25
C ARG A 183 -23.21 6.59 19.25
N VAL A 184 -22.13 7.33 18.98
CA VAL A 184 -20.91 7.38 19.82
C VAL A 184 -21.13 8.16 21.12
N SER A 185 -22.05 9.11 21.16
CA SER A 185 -22.35 9.88 22.39
C SER A 185 -22.74 8.98 23.57
N LYS A 186 -23.35 7.81 23.29
CA LYS A 186 -23.74 6.83 24.31
C LYS A 186 -22.55 6.12 25.00
N TYR A 187 -21.37 6.10 24.38
CA TYR A 187 -20.16 5.54 24.98
C TYR A 187 -19.42 6.56 25.85
N ASN A 188 -19.51 7.85 25.51
CA ASN A 188 -18.84 8.93 26.25
C ASN A 188 -19.48 9.23 27.62
N GLU A 189 -20.67 8.71 27.91
CA GLU A 189 -21.41 8.92 29.16
C GLU A 189 -21.22 7.80 30.20
N ARG A 190 -20.40 6.78 29.92
CA ARG A 190 -20.07 5.67 30.83
C ARG A 190 -18.68 5.82 31.41
#